data_AF-B8AFY1-F1
#
_entry.id   AF-B8AFY1-F1
#
_cell.length_a   1.000
_cell.length_b   1.000
_cell.length_c   1.000
_cell.angle_alpha   90.00
_cell.angle_beta   90.00
_cell.angle_gamma   90.00
#
_symmetry.space_group_name_H-M   'P 1'
#
loop_
_entity.id
_entity.type
_entity.pdbx_description
1 polymer ?
#
loop_
_entity_poly.entity_id
_entity_poly.type
_entity_poly.pdbx_seq_one_letter_code
_entity_poly.pdbx_strand_id
1 'polypeptide(L)'
;MEAARSQSIRALVYRVYACLDRGDARSVAPLGHGDPAAFACFRAAPAATGAVVAAAASGAHNSYAPAAGIAEACRYIVFLIRLLR
;
A
#
# COMPACT_ATOMS: atom_id res chain seq x y z
N MET A 1 24.78 20.27 5.13
CA MET A 1 23.78 19.67 4.22
C MET A 1 23.85 18.14 4.16
N GLU A 2 25.01 17.52 4.37
CA GLU A 2 25.17 16.06 4.33
C GLU A 2 24.30 15.28 5.36
N ALA A 3 24.16 15.80 6.58
CA ALA A 3 23.35 15.17 7.64
C ALA A 3 21.84 15.13 7.36
N ALA A 4 21.33 15.98 6.46
CA ALA A 4 19.91 15.96 6.06
C ALA A 4 19.63 14.88 5.00
N ARG A 5 20.65 14.48 4.22
CA ARG A 5 20.54 13.43 3.19
C ARG A 5 20.57 12.01 3.76
N SER A 6 21.03 11.82 5.00
CA SER A 6 21.17 10.50 5.64
C SER A 6 19.95 10.06 6.45
N GLN A 7 18.88 10.85 6.49
CA GLN A 7 17.74 10.62 7.38
C GLN A 7 16.51 10.16 6.60
N SER A 8 15.93 9.03 6.99
CA SER A 8 14.67 8.55 6.41
C SER A 8 13.53 9.54 6.66
N ILE A 9 12.54 9.57 5.76
CA ILE A 9 11.29 10.34 5.95
C ILE A 9 10.67 10.03 7.31
N ARG A 10 10.66 8.75 7.70
CA ARG A 10 10.18 8.30 9.01
C ARG A 10 10.92 8.98 10.18
N ALA A 11 12.24 9.09 10.11
CA ALA A 11 13.03 9.74 11.16
C ALA A 11 12.82 11.26 11.24
N LEU A 12 12.46 11.91 10.13
CA LEU A 12 12.08 13.33 10.12
C LEU A 12 10.69 13.53 10.73
N VAL A 13 9.71 12.71 10.35
CA VAL A 13 8.34 12.74 10.90
C VAL A 13 8.35 12.55 12.42
N TYR A 14 9.12 11.60 12.94
CA TYR A 14 9.23 11.40 14.39
C TYR A 14 9.85 12.60 15.13
N ARG A 15 10.76 13.33 14.51
CA ARG A 15 11.31 14.58 15.09
C ARG A 15 10.25 15.67 15.18
N VAL A 16 9.40 15.79 14.16
CA VAL A 16 8.25 16.70 14.21
C VAL A 16 7.30 16.30 15.34
N TYR A 17 7.01 15.00 15.50
CA TYR A 17 6.18 14.52 16.61
C TYR A 17 6.80 14.73 18.00
N ALA A 18 8.14 14.77 18.10
CA ALA A 18 8.81 15.07 19.37
C ALA A 18 8.62 16.53 19.81
N CYS A 19 8.23 17.44 18.90
CA CYS A 19 7.93 18.83 19.21
C CYS A 19 6.49 19.06 19.70
N LEU A 20 5.64 18.02 19.73
CA LEU A 20 4.25 18.15 20.17
C LEU A 20 4.16 18.36 21.69
N ASP A 21 3.27 19.26 22.11
CA ASP A 21 2.89 19.38 23.52
C ASP A 21 2.12 18.12 23.95
N ARG A 22 2.60 17.49 25.04
CA ARG A 22 1.99 16.28 25.61
C ARG A 22 0.73 16.57 26.41
N GLY A 23 0.51 17.82 26.81
CA GLY A 23 -0.71 18.28 27.48
C GLY A 23 -1.85 18.63 26.52
N ASP A 24 -1.59 18.69 25.21
CA ASP A 24 -2.61 19.00 24.22
C ASP A 24 -3.52 17.79 23.96
N ALA A 25 -4.83 17.99 24.06
CA ALA A 25 -5.84 16.96 23.87
C ALA A 25 -6.19 16.69 22.39
N ARG A 26 -5.69 17.51 21.44
CA ARG A 26 -5.96 17.32 20.02
C ARG A 26 -5.29 16.06 19.49
N SER A 27 -6.00 15.31 18.65
CA SER A 27 -5.45 14.13 17.98
C SER A 27 -4.32 14.51 17.03
N VAL A 28 -3.22 13.77 17.06
CA VAL A 28 -2.10 13.95 16.14
C VAL A 28 -2.45 13.37 14.77
N ALA A 29 -2.30 14.18 13.71
CA ALA A 29 -2.48 13.70 12.34
C ALA A 29 -1.32 12.77 11.91
N PRO A 30 -1.61 11.59 11.32
CA PRO A 30 -0.59 10.66 10.84
C PRO A 30 0.00 11.14 9.49
N LEU A 31 1.13 11.85 9.52
CA LEU A 31 1.76 12.46 8.35
C LEU A 31 2.74 11.54 7.60
N GLY A 32 3.20 10.47 8.26
CA GLY A 32 4.22 9.55 7.75
C GLY A 32 3.70 8.19 7.31
N HIS A 33 2.39 7.96 7.29
CA HIS A 33 1.83 6.69 6.86
C HIS A 33 1.84 6.59 5.34
N GLY A 34 2.71 5.73 4.81
CA GLY A 34 2.73 5.37 3.39
C GLY A 34 1.76 4.24 3.04
N ASP A 35 1.23 3.55 4.05
CA ASP A 35 0.21 2.52 3.87
C ASP A 35 -1.20 3.14 3.95
N PRO A 36 -1.96 3.19 2.86
CA PRO A 36 -3.32 3.73 2.87
C PRO A 36 -4.27 2.87 3.72
N ALA A 37 -4.01 1.58 3.91
CA ALA A 37 -4.90 0.69 4.67
C ALA A 37 -5.04 1.08 6.15
N ALA A 38 -4.10 1.90 6.66
CA ALA A 38 -4.15 2.48 8.00
C ALA A 38 -5.39 3.38 8.22
N PHE A 39 -6.01 3.88 7.15
CA PHE A 39 -7.24 4.67 7.24
C PHE A 39 -8.44 3.81 6.85
N ALA A 40 -9.50 3.84 7.67
CA ALA A 40 -10.68 3.01 7.47
C ALA A 40 -11.42 3.28 6.14
N CYS A 41 -11.27 4.49 5.60
CA CYS A 41 -11.88 4.90 4.33
C CYS A 41 -11.18 4.32 3.09
N PHE A 42 -9.93 3.86 3.20
CA PHE A 42 -9.25 3.17 2.11
C PHE A 42 -9.41 1.67 2.28
N ARG A 43 -10.22 1.08 1.39
CA ARG A 43 -10.48 -0.37 1.34
C ARG A 43 -10.33 -0.85 -0.10
N ALA A 44 -9.84 -2.07 -0.25
CA ALA A 44 -9.86 -2.75 -1.54
C ALA A 44 -11.31 -2.82 -2.05
N ALA A 45 -11.49 -2.65 -3.36
CA ALA A 45 -12.81 -2.72 -3.97
C ALA A 45 -13.45 -4.10 -3.70
N PRO A 46 -14.77 -4.19 -3.43
CA PRO A 46 -15.44 -5.48 -3.17
C PRO A 46 -15.23 -6.52 -4.27
N ALA A 47 -15.11 -6.10 -5.53
CA ALA A 47 -14.81 -6.99 -6.65
C ALA A 47 -13.41 -7.63 -6.52
N ALA A 48 -12.42 -6.88 -6.02
CA ALA A 48 -11.07 -7.40 -5.82
C ALA A 48 -11.02 -8.43 -4.69
N THR A 49 -11.66 -8.14 -3.55
CA THR A 49 -11.72 -9.09 -2.43
C THR A 49 -12.51 -10.35 -2.80
N GLY A 50 -13.63 -10.20 -3.52
CA GLY A 50 -14.41 -11.32 -4.04
C GLY A 50 -13.62 -12.21 -5.01
N ALA A 51 -12.83 -11.61 -5.91
CA ALA A 51 -11.99 -12.37 -6.84
C ALA A 51 -10.91 -13.20 -6.11
N VAL A 52 -10.30 -12.66 -5.05
CA VAL A 52 -9.33 -13.41 -4.23
C VAL A 52 -9.98 -14.60 -3.54
N VAL A 53 -11.18 -14.41 -2.96
CA VAL A 53 -11.93 -15.50 -2.32
C VAL A 53 -12.27 -16.60 -3.33
N ALA A 54 -12.77 -16.23 -4.52
CA ALA A 54 -13.09 -17.19 -5.57
C ALA A 54 -11.85 -17.94 -6.06
N ALA A 55 -10.72 -17.26 -6.25
CA ALA A 55 -9.46 -17.86 -6.67
C ALA A 55 -8.91 -18.84 -5.61
N ALA A 56 -9.03 -18.52 -4.32
CA ALA A 56 -8.63 -19.41 -3.24
C ALA A 56 -9.55 -20.64 -3.15
N ALA A 57 -10.87 -20.43 -3.24
CA ALA A 57 -11.86 -21.50 -3.18
C ALA A 57 -11.79 -22.47 -4.36
N SER A 58 -11.34 -22.01 -5.53
CA SER A 58 -11.21 -22.86 -6.72
C SER A 58 -10.06 -23.86 -6.62
N GLY A 59 -9.06 -23.60 -5.78
CA GLY A 59 -7.83 -24.40 -5.70
C GLY A 59 -6.95 -24.35 -6.96
N ALA A 60 -7.37 -23.64 -8.01
CA ALA A 60 -6.72 -23.65 -9.32
C ALA A 60 -5.41 -22.83 -9.36
N HIS A 61 -5.14 -22.03 -8.33
CA HIS A 61 -4.04 -21.06 -8.31
C HIS A 61 -3.08 -21.28 -7.13
N ASN A 62 -3.06 -22.49 -6.55
CA ASN A 62 -2.28 -22.81 -5.35
C ASN A 62 -0.84 -23.29 -5.65
N SER A 63 -0.50 -23.52 -6.92
CA SER A 63 0.86 -23.90 -7.34
C SER A 63 1.75 -22.66 -7.54
N TYR A 64 3.05 -22.87 -7.61
CA TYR A 64 3.98 -21.82 -8.01
C TYR A 64 3.62 -21.24 -9.39
N ALA A 65 3.62 -19.91 -9.48
CA ALA A 65 3.57 -19.22 -10.75
C ALA A 65 4.93 -19.33 -11.48
N PRO A 66 4.95 -19.18 -12.81
CA PRO A 66 6.20 -18.96 -13.54
C PRO A 66 6.95 -17.74 -13.00
N ALA A 67 8.29 -17.74 -13.10
CA ALA A 67 9.12 -16.64 -12.62
C ALA A 67 8.76 -15.27 -13.26
N ALA A 68 8.28 -15.29 -14.51
CA ALA A 68 7.81 -14.11 -15.23
C ALA A 68 6.37 -13.68 -14.88
N GLY A 69 5.69 -14.41 -14.00
CA GLY A 69 4.28 -14.21 -13.66
C GLY A 69 3.31 -15.05 -14.49
N ILE A 70 2.03 -14.99 -14.13
CA ILE A 70 0.94 -15.69 -14.83
C ILE A 70 0.62 -14.96 -16.13
N ALA A 71 0.71 -15.65 -17.27
CA ALA A 71 0.61 -15.04 -18.60
C ALA A 71 -0.69 -14.24 -18.82
N GLU A 72 -1.84 -14.76 -18.36
CA GLU A 72 -3.12 -14.05 -18.44
C GLU A 72 -3.11 -12.74 -17.64
N ALA A 73 -2.57 -12.77 -16.42
CA ALA A 73 -2.47 -11.59 -15.56
C ALA A 73 -1.56 -10.51 -16.18
N CYS A 74 -0.41 -10.91 -16.73
CA CYS A 74 0.52 -9.98 -17.38
C CYS A 74 -0.11 -9.32 -18.62
N ARG A 75 -0.84 -10.07 -19.46
CA ARG A 75 -1.55 -9.50 -20.62
C ARG A 75 -2.63 -8.51 -20.20
N TYR A 76 -3.41 -8.85 -19.17
CA TYR A 76 -4.45 -7.97 -18.66
C TYR A 76 -3.88 -6.64 -18.15
N ILE A 77 -2.75 -6.66 -17.44
CA ILE A 77 -2.07 -5.44 -16.96
C ILE A 77 -1.64 -4.56 -18.13
N VAL A 78 -1.01 -5.13 -19.17
CA VAL A 78 -0.60 -4.37 -20.36
C VAL A 78 -1.81 -3.73 -21.05
N PHE A 79 -2.92 -4.47 -21.17
CA PHE A 79 -4.17 -3.93 -21.71
C PHE A 79 -4.70 -2.77 -20.86
N LEU A 80 -4.79 -2.93 -19.54
CA LEU A 80 -5.26 -1.89 -18.63
C LEU A 80 -4.40 -0.62 -18.69
N ILE A 81 -3.07 -0.77 -18.69
CA ILE A 81 -2.15 0.36 -18.80
C ILE A 81 -2.37 1.11 -20.12
N ARG A 82 -2.66 0.41 -21.22
CA ARG A 82 -2.96 1.05 -22.50
C ARG A 82 -4.33 1.72 -22.54
N LEU A 83 -5.31 1.19 -21.82
CA LEU A 83 -6.66 1.76 -21.74
C LEU A 83 -6.70 3.07 -20.94
N LEU A 84 -5.84 3.20 -19.93
CA LEU A 84 -5.78 4.35 -19.01
C LEU A 84 -4.85 5.47 -19.48
N ARG A 85 -4.22 5.34 -20.65
CA ARG A 85 -3.37 6.37 -21.28
C ARG A 85 -4.06 6.93 -22.50
#